data_AF-A0A067YNL1-F1
#
_entry.id   AF-A0A067YNL1-F1
#
_cell.length_a   1.000
_cell.length_b   1.000
_cell.length_c   1.000
_cell.angle_alpha   90.00
_cell.angle_beta   90.00
_cell.angle_gamma   90.00
#
_symmetry.space_group_name_H-M   'P 1'
#
loop_
_entity.id
_entity.type
_entity.pdbx_description
1 polymer ?
#
loop_
_entity_poly.entity_id
_entity_poly.type
_entity_poly.pdbx_seq_one_letter_code
_entity_poly.pdbx_strand_id
1 'polypeptide(L)'
;PGCAVTEVEIDGVLHEYSTKEGVQEDILEILLNLKGLAVKVEGKDEVILTLNKSGAGPVVAGDITHDGDVEIANPEHVICHLTDDNAELSMRIKVERGRGYVPASARIHTEEDERPIGRLLVDATYSPVDRIAYAVEAARVEQRTDLDKLVIDMETNGTLDPEEAIRRAATILAEQLDAFVDLRDVRVPEEKEEKPEFDPILLRPVDDLELTVR
;
A
#
# COMPACT_ATOMS: atom_id res chain seq x y z
N PRO A 1 -1.73 -1.03 -0.74
CA PRO A 1 -2.74 -0.85 0.33
C PRO A 1 -2.32 -1.61 1.59
N GLY A 2 -2.55 -1.01 2.75
CA GLY A 2 -2.19 -1.59 4.05
C GLY A 2 -3.12 -1.09 5.14
N CYS A 3 -2.85 -1.50 6.38
CA CYS A 3 -3.64 -1.14 7.55
C CYS A 3 -2.75 -0.38 8.54
N ALA A 4 -3.34 0.56 9.27
CA ALA A 4 -2.63 1.36 10.25
C ALA A 4 -3.52 1.66 11.46
N VAL A 5 -2.90 1.82 12.62
CA VAL A 5 -3.58 2.35 13.81
C VAL A 5 -3.93 3.82 13.56
N THR A 6 -5.18 4.18 13.83
CA THR A 6 -5.72 5.52 13.55
C THR A 6 -6.16 6.25 14.80
N GLU A 7 -6.76 5.53 15.73
CA GLU A 7 -7.17 6.04 17.03
C GLU A 7 -6.80 5.07 18.13
N VAL A 8 -6.51 5.61 19.31
CA VAL A 8 -6.23 4.85 20.52
C VAL A 8 -7.00 5.47 21.67
N GLU A 9 -7.72 4.66 22.42
CA GLU A 9 -8.40 5.07 23.65
C GLU A 9 -7.81 4.27 24.80
N ILE A 10 -7.17 4.96 25.75
CA ILE A 10 -6.47 4.33 26.88
C ILE A 10 -7.20 4.66 28.17
N ASP A 11 -7.47 3.65 29.00
CA ASP A 11 -8.19 3.84 30.25
C ASP A 11 -7.41 4.71 31.24
N GLY A 12 -8.05 5.79 31.68
CA GLY A 12 -7.49 6.78 32.60
C GLY A 12 -6.63 7.87 31.93
N VAL A 13 -6.56 7.90 30.60
CA VAL A 13 -5.80 8.89 29.84
C VAL A 13 -6.76 9.82 29.10
N LEU A 14 -6.63 11.12 29.34
CA LEU A 14 -7.49 12.14 28.71
C LEU A 14 -6.85 12.81 27.49
N HIS A 15 -5.52 12.88 27.47
CA HIS A 15 -4.73 13.55 26.43
C HIS A 15 -3.33 12.94 26.32
N GLU A 16 -2.65 13.18 25.19
CA GLU A 16 -1.39 12.55 24.83
C GLU A 16 -0.20 12.96 25.72
N TYR A 17 -0.24 14.13 26.36
CA TYR A 17 0.84 14.63 27.24
C TYR A 17 0.77 14.13 28.68
N SER A 18 -0.08 13.14 28.96
CA SER A 18 -0.22 12.58 30.31
C SER A 18 0.75 11.41 30.52
N THR A 19 0.90 11.01 31.77
CA THR A 19 1.65 9.84 32.21
C THR A 19 0.70 8.92 32.98
N LYS A 20 0.84 7.61 32.82
CA LYS A 20 0.03 6.63 33.55
C LYS A 20 0.88 5.99 34.65
N GLU A 21 0.38 6.01 35.88
CA GLU A 21 1.05 5.35 37.01
C GLU A 21 1.14 3.84 36.75
N GLY A 22 2.31 3.25 37.02
CA GLY A 22 2.57 1.83 36.78
C GLY A 22 3.01 1.49 35.34
N VAL A 23 3.15 2.48 34.46
CA VAL A 23 3.73 2.32 33.10
C VAL A 23 5.06 3.06 33.04
N GLN A 24 6.08 2.44 32.45
CA GLN A 24 7.41 3.02 32.35
C GLN A 24 7.49 4.15 31.33
N GLU A 25 6.82 4.00 30.19
CA GLU A 25 6.82 4.94 29.07
C GLU A 25 5.75 6.03 29.19
N ASP A 26 6.02 7.18 28.57
CA ASP A 26 5.04 8.26 28.39
C ASP A 26 3.98 7.85 27.37
N ILE A 27 2.77 8.41 27.47
CA ILE A 27 1.68 8.10 26.52
C ILE A 27 2.08 8.41 25.07
N LEU A 28 2.86 9.45 24.82
CA LEU A 28 3.40 9.75 23.48
C LEU A 28 4.29 8.63 22.93
N GLU A 29 5.10 8.01 23.78
CA GLU A 29 5.98 6.91 23.38
C GLU A 29 5.17 5.64 23.11
N ILE A 30 4.12 5.37 23.90
CA ILE A 30 3.15 4.31 23.62
C ILE A 30 2.49 4.52 22.25
N LEU A 31 2.00 5.74 21.96
CA LEU A 31 1.39 6.06 20.66
C LEU A 31 2.39 5.90 19.51
N LEU A 32 3.67 6.24 19.72
CA LEU A 32 4.72 6.04 18.73
C LEU A 32 4.99 4.54 18.48
N ASN A 33 5.06 3.74 19.53
CA ASN A 33 5.23 2.29 19.41
C ASN A 33 4.03 1.63 18.72
N LEU A 34 2.81 2.10 18.97
CA LEU A 34 1.61 1.63 18.29
C LEU A 34 1.62 1.91 16.77
N LYS A 35 2.32 2.96 16.30
CA LYS A 35 2.53 3.16 14.85
C LYS A 35 3.35 2.06 14.20
N GLY A 36 4.21 1.38 14.97
CA GLY A 36 5.02 0.25 14.52
C GLY A 36 4.26 -1.08 14.47
N LEU A 37 2.99 -1.12 14.89
CA LEU A 37 2.18 -2.34 14.85
C LEU A 37 1.89 -2.74 13.40
N ALA A 38 2.37 -3.91 12.99
CA ALA A 38 2.17 -4.45 11.66
C ALA A 38 0.95 -5.37 11.67
N VAL A 39 -0.18 -4.83 11.22
CA VAL A 39 -1.49 -5.49 11.25
C VAL A 39 -2.05 -5.67 9.84
N LYS A 40 -2.66 -6.83 9.61
CA LYS A 40 -3.37 -7.17 8.38
C LYS A 40 -4.82 -7.47 8.74
N VAL A 41 -5.75 -6.84 8.01
CA VAL A 41 -7.19 -6.99 8.21
C VAL A 41 -7.80 -7.55 6.94
N GLU A 42 -8.59 -8.61 7.07
CA GLU A 42 -9.30 -9.24 5.95
C GLU A 42 -10.79 -8.87 5.98
N GLY A 43 -11.35 -8.49 4.83
CA GLY A 43 -12.80 -8.28 4.64
C GLY A 43 -13.43 -7.03 5.27
N LYS A 44 -12.70 -6.25 6.08
CA LYS A 44 -13.21 -5.01 6.72
C LYS A 44 -12.27 -3.82 6.44
N ASP A 45 -12.84 -2.62 6.38
CA ASP A 45 -12.07 -1.38 6.25
C ASP A 45 -11.72 -0.75 7.62
N GLU A 46 -12.45 -1.10 8.69
CA GLU A 46 -12.22 -0.66 10.06
C GLU A 46 -12.38 -1.84 11.03
N VAL A 47 -11.50 -1.92 12.03
CA VAL A 47 -11.60 -2.87 13.14
C VAL A 47 -11.11 -2.24 14.45
N ILE A 48 -11.70 -2.66 15.56
CA ILE A 48 -11.29 -2.24 16.91
C ILE A 48 -10.64 -3.44 17.59
N LEU A 49 -9.40 -3.26 18.02
CA LEU A 49 -8.63 -4.22 18.80
C LEU A 49 -8.64 -3.80 20.26
N THR A 50 -8.54 -4.77 21.17
CA THR A 50 -8.48 -4.49 22.61
C THR A 50 -7.21 -5.09 23.18
N LEU A 51 -6.45 -4.30 23.93
CA LEU A 51 -5.28 -4.77 24.66
C LEU A 51 -5.57 -4.64 26.14
N ASN A 52 -5.45 -5.75 26.86
CA ASN A 52 -5.60 -5.81 28.31
C ASN A 52 -4.40 -6.54 28.90
N LYS A 53 -3.61 -5.86 29.72
CA LYS A 53 -2.48 -6.46 30.44
C LYS A 53 -2.47 -6.01 31.89
N SER A 54 -2.18 -6.95 32.77
CA SER A 54 -1.97 -6.71 34.20
C SER A 54 -0.70 -7.41 34.69
N GLY A 55 -0.07 -6.85 35.73
CA GLY A 55 1.16 -7.37 36.32
C GLY A 55 2.43 -6.82 35.67
N ALA A 56 3.54 -6.90 36.41
CA ALA A 56 4.82 -6.36 35.95
C ALA A 56 5.35 -7.13 34.73
N GLY A 57 5.82 -6.39 33.71
CA GLY A 57 6.43 -6.99 32.52
C GLY A 57 6.17 -6.22 31.23
N PRO A 58 6.77 -6.68 30.10
CA PRO A 58 6.55 -6.09 28.79
C PRO A 58 5.14 -6.37 28.28
N VAL A 59 4.55 -5.36 27.65
CA VAL A 59 3.31 -5.44 26.90
C VAL A 59 3.69 -5.59 25.42
N VAL A 60 3.39 -6.73 24.83
CA VAL A 60 3.73 -7.03 23.43
C VAL A 60 2.49 -7.02 22.54
N ALA A 61 2.68 -6.86 21.23
CA ALA A 61 1.61 -6.92 20.24
C ALA A 61 0.85 -8.26 20.27
N GLY A 62 1.52 -9.35 20.66
CA GLY A 62 0.87 -10.65 20.88
C GLY A 62 -0.13 -10.69 22.04
N ASP A 63 -0.13 -9.71 22.95
CA ASP A 63 -1.13 -9.59 24.03
C ASP A 63 -2.44 -8.93 23.54
N ILE A 64 -2.48 -8.45 22.30
CA ILE A 64 -3.68 -7.82 21.73
C ILE A 64 -4.74 -8.89 21.48
N THR A 65 -5.93 -8.67 22.03
CA THR A 65 -7.12 -9.45 21.72
C THR A 65 -7.70 -8.96 20.40
N HIS A 66 -7.82 -9.88 19.45
CA HIS A 66 -8.30 -9.61 18.10
C HIS A 66 -9.28 -10.68 17.63
N ASP A 67 -10.13 -10.32 16.67
CA ASP A 67 -11.01 -11.26 15.98
C ASP A 67 -10.23 -12.08 14.93
N GLY A 68 -10.84 -13.16 14.43
CA GLY A 68 -10.22 -14.00 13.39
C GLY A 68 -9.99 -13.31 12.04
N ASP A 69 -10.57 -12.14 11.82
CA ASP A 69 -10.40 -11.33 10.60
C ASP A 69 -9.12 -10.46 10.65
N VAL A 70 -8.38 -10.50 11.76
CA VAL A 70 -7.18 -9.69 12.00
C VAL A 70 -5.99 -10.60 12.26
N GLU A 71 -4.88 -10.29 11.60
CA GLU A 71 -3.61 -10.97 11.73
C GLU A 71 -2.53 -9.97 12.12
N ILE A 72 -1.80 -10.25 13.20
CA ILE A 72 -0.68 -9.43 13.67
C ILE A 72 0.60 -10.07 13.16
N ALA A 73 1.30 -9.39 12.24
CA ALA A 73 2.51 -9.91 11.60
C ALA A 73 3.74 -9.83 12.51
N ASN A 74 3.76 -8.91 13.49
CA ASN A 74 4.87 -8.69 14.41
C ASN A 74 4.48 -8.91 15.89
N PRO A 75 4.20 -10.16 16.33
CA PRO A 75 3.71 -10.44 17.69
C PRO A 75 4.71 -10.09 18.80
N GLU A 76 6.01 -10.05 18.50
CA GLU A 76 7.08 -9.72 19.45
C GLU A 76 7.28 -8.21 19.65
N HIS A 77 6.55 -7.36 18.89
CA HIS A 77 6.69 -5.92 18.98
C HIS A 77 6.26 -5.40 20.34
N VAL A 78 7.17 -4.71 21.04
CA VAL A 78 6.92 -4.17 22.37
C VAL A 78 6.20 -2.83 22.26
N ILE A 79 5.11 -2.69 22.99
CA ILE A 79 4.31 -1.46 23.04
C ILE A 79 4.75 -0.59 24.22
N CYS A 80 4.85 -1.19 25.42
CA CYS A 80 5.28 -0.52 26.66
C CYS A 80 5.63 -1.56 27.74
N HIS A 81 6.06 -1.11 28.92
CA HIS A 81 6.38 -1.93 30.08
C HIS A 81 5.57 -1.50 31.30
N LEU A 82 5.01 -2.49 32.00
CA LEU A 82 4.36 -2.32 33.30
C LEU A 82 5.39 -2.51 34.42
N THR A 83 5.48 -1.54 35.33
CA THR A 83 6.49 -1.51 36.40
C THR A 83 6.06 -2.23 37.66
N ASP A 84 4.76 -2.36 37.91
CA ASP A 84 4.19 -2.85 39.17
C ASP A 84 3.26 -4.05 38.95
N ASP A 85 3.22 -4.96 39.92
CA ASP A 85 2.34 -6.15 39.88
C ASP A 85 0.84 -5.81 39.92
N ASN A 86 0.49 -4.63 40.43
CA ASN A 86 -0.87 -4.12 40.45
C ASN A 86 -1.16 -3.13 39.30
N ALA A 87 -0.19 -2.88 38.40
CA ALA A 87 -0.42 -2.03 37.25
C ALA A 87 -1.32 -2.75 36.24
N GLU A 88 -2.29 -2.02 35.71
CA GLU A 88 -3.21 -2.49 34.69
C GLU A 88 -3.26 -1.49 33.53
N LEU A 89 -3.16 -2.02 32.32
CA LEU A 89 -3.29 -1.28 31.08
C LEU A 89 -4.39 -1.92 30.24
N SER A 90 -5.43 -1.12 30.00
CA SER A 90 -6.53 -1.42 29.09
C SER A 90 -6.58 -0.31 28.05
N MET A 91 -6.57 -0.70 26.77
CA MET A 91 -6.74 0.24 25.67
C MET A 91 -7.50 -0.39 24.50
N ARG A 92 -8.24 0.46 23.78
CA ARG A 92 -8.91 0.15 22.53
C ARG A 92 -8.15 0.82 21.39
N ILE A 93 -7.77 0.02 20.39
CA ILE A 93 -6.93 0.44 19.27
C ILE A 93 -7.78 0.30 18.01
N LYS A 94 -8.10 1.43 17.36
CA LYS A 94 -8.80 1.42 16.08
C LYS A 94 -7.77 1.30 14.95
N VAL A 95 -7.98 0.32 14.08
CA VAL A 95 -7.17 0.06 12.90
C VAL A 95 -8.04 0.25 11.68
N GLU A 96 -7.54 1.01 10.71
CA GLU A 96 -8.23 1.24 9.45
C GLU A 96 -7.37 0.82 8.27
N ARG A 97 -8.03 0.40 7.19
CA ARG A 97 -7.39 0.11 5.91
C ARG A 97 -7.33 1.38 5.08
N GLY A 98 -6.16 1.64 4.50
CA GLY A 98 -5.94 2.86 3.73
C GLY A 98 -4.79 2.73 2.73
N ARG A 99 -4.39 3.88 2.21
CA ARG A 99 -3.27 4.01 1.27
C ARG A 99 -2.45 5.25 1.62
N GLY A 100 -1.13 5.11 1.54
CA GLY A 100 -0.20 6.22 1.77
C GLY A 100 -0.12 6.63 3.23
N TYR A 101 0.01 7.93 3.46
CA TYR A 101 0.15 8.54 4.77
C TYR A 101 -0.94 9.59 4.96
N VAL A 102 -1.60 9.55 6.11
CA VAL A 102 -2.62 10.54 6.48
C VAL A 102 -2.29 11.09 7.86
N PRO A 103 -1.93 12.39 7.98
CA PRO A 103 -1.66 12.99 9.27
C PRO A 103 -2.93 13.02 10.11
N ALA A 104 -2.78 12.92 11.43
CA ALA A 104 -3.87 12.99 12.40
C ALA A 104 -4.69 14.28 12.22
N SER A 105 -4.02 15.41 12.01
CA SER A 105 -4.65 16.73 11.84
C SER A 105 -5.62 16.82 10.66
N ALA A 106 -5.33 16.15 9.54
CA ALA A 106 -6.21 16.17 8.38
C ALA A 106 -7.53 15.42 8.62
N ARG A 107 -7.54 14.43 9.51
CA ARG A 107 -8.73 13.64 9.88
C ARG A 107 -9.62 14.29 10.93
N ILE A 108 -9.11 15.32 11.62
CA ILE A 108 -9.90 16.11 12.58
C ILE A 108 -11.10 16.77 11.88
N HIS A 109 -10.97 17.14 10.60
CA HIS A 109 -12.04 17.79 9.84
C HIS A 109 -13.06 16.83 9.22
N THR A 110 -12.77 15.52 9.20
CA THR A 110 -13.66 14.51 8.60
C THR A 110 -14.62 13.92 9.63
N GLU A 111 -14.24 13.95 10.91
CA GLU A 111 -15.03 13.47 12.04
C GLU A 111 -15.71 14.66 12.74
N GLU A 112 -16.81 15.16 12.17
CA GLU A 112 -17.66 16.22 12.76
C GLU A 112 -18.52 15.72 13.93
N ASP A 113 -18.48 14.43 14.29
CA ASP A 113 -19.29 13.85 15.37
C ASP A 113 -18.51 13.71 16.68
N GLU A 114 -19.01 14.37 17.73
CA GLU A 114 -18.69 14.27 19.16
C GLU A 114 -17.56 13.29 19.53
N ARG A 115 -16.30 13.72 19.39
CA ARG A 115 -15.19 12.95 19.96
C ARG A 115 -15.24 12.98 21.48
N PRO A 116 -15.33 11.81 22.15
CA PRO A 116 -15.19 11.75 23.59
C PRO A 116 -13.76 12.14 23.99
N ILE A 117 -13.63 12.82 25.13
CA ILE A 117 -12.34 13.13 25.74
C ILE A 117 -11.64 11.80 26.08
N GLY A 118 -10.35 11.67 25.73
CA GLY A 118 -9.57 10.45 25.90
C GLY A 118 -9.37 9.61 24.63
N ARG A 119 -10.02 9.96 23.51
CA ARG A 119 -9.73 9.38 22.20
C ARG A 119 -8.53 10.11 21.56
N LEU A 120 -7.40 9.42 21.51
CA LEU A 120 -6.13 9.93 20.99
C LEU A 120 -6.00 9.59 19.51
N LEU A 121 -5.64 10.58 18.70
CA LEU A 121 -5.36 10.37 17.28
C LEU A 121 -3.90 10.06 17.03
N VAL A 122 -3.66 9.17 16.08
CA VAL A 122 -2.32 8.77 15.67
C VAL A 122 -2.20 8.94 14.16
N ASP A 123 -1.09 9.50 13.67
CA ASP A 123 -0.86 9.57 12.21
C ASP A 123 -0.85 8.17 11.60
N ALA A 124 -1.62 7.99 10.53
CA ALA A 124 -1.79 6.69 9.92
C ALA A 124 -0.82 6.50 8.76
N THR A 125 0.10 5.55 8.94
CA THR A 125 1.01 5.11 7.89
C THR A 125 0.53 3.75 7.39
N TYR A 126 -0.23 3.74 6.30
CA TYR A 126 -0.81 2.53 5.72
C TYR A 126 0.17 1.77 4.81
N SER A 127 1.46 2.12 4.85
CA SER A 127 2.48 1.50 3.99
C SER A 127 3.03 0.24 4.63
N PRO A 128 2.92 -0.94 3.98
CA PRO A 128 3.55 -2.17 4.46
C PRO A 128 5.02 -2.30 4.06
N VAL A 129 5.53 -1.39 3.21
CA VAL A 129 6.91 -1.38 2.70
C VAL A 129 7.72 -0.34 3.47
N ASP A 130 8.85 -0.77 4.04
CA ASP A 130 9.76 0.08 4.83
C ASP A 130 10.90 0.62 3.98
N ARG A 131 11.46 -0.22 3.11
CA ARG A 131 12.60 0.14 2.27
C ARG A 131 12.52 -0.50 0.89
N ILE A 132 12.91 0.27 -0.12
CA ILE A 132 13.08 -0.20 -1.49
C ILE A 132 14.38 0.35 -2.08
N ALA A 133 15.13 -0.50 -2.75
CA ALA A 133 16.29 -0.16 -3.54
C ALA A 133 16.18 -0.82 -4.92
N TYR A 134 16.75 -0.19 -5.94
CA TYR A 134 16.80 -0.77 -7.27
C TYR A 134 18.17 -0.58 -7.91
N ALA A 135 18.56 -1.54 -8.73
CA ALA A 135 19.76 -1.51 -9.54
C ALA A 135 19.45 -2.04 -10.95
N VAL A 136 20.13 -1.47 -11.95
CA VAL A 136 20.05 -1.93 -13.34
C VAL A 136 21.38 -2.55 -13.70
N GLU A 137 21.35 -3.79 -14.15
CA GLU A 137 22.52 -4.58 -14.53
C GLU A 137 22.39 -5.06 -15.97
N ALA A 138 23.51 -5.22 -16.67
CA ALA A 138 23.49 -5.81 -18.00
C ALA A 138 23.08 -7.29 -17.91
N ALA A 139 22.07 -7.67 -18.69
CA ALA A 139 21.56 -9.02 -18.77
C ALA A 139 22.04 -9.71 -20.04
N ARG A 140 22.65 -10.88 -19.89
CA ARG A 140 22.87 -11.77 -21.03
C ARG A 140 21.80 -12.86 -21.02
N VAL A 141 20.91 -12.82 -22.00
CA VAL A 141 19.90 -13.86 -22.20
C VAL A 141 20.32 -14.65 -23.45
N GLU A 142 20.87 -15.83 -23.22
CA GLU A 142 21.39 -16.71 -24.27
C GLU A 142 22.49 -16.01 -25.12
N GLN A 143 22.19 -15.71 -26.40
CA GLN A 143 23.08 -14.98 -27.30
C GLN A 143 22.80 -13.47 -27.35
N ARG A 144 21.74 -13.00 -26.71
CA ARG A 144 21.40 -11.57 -26.65
C ARG A 144 22.13 -10.91 -25.50
N THR A 145 22.91 -9.88 -25.82
CA THR A 145 23.68 -9.06 -24.86
C THR A 145 23.16 -7.62 -24.79
N ASP A 146 22.07 -7.33 -25.47
CA ASP A 146 21.43 -6.01 -25.60
C ASP A 146 20.28 -5.81 -24.61
N LEU A 147 20.21 -6.63 -23.55
CA LEU A 147 19.13 -6.60 -22.57
C LEU A 147 19.63 -6.10 -21.21
N ASP A 148 18.75 -5.42 -20.49
CA ASP A 148 18.99 -4.96 -19.13
C ASP A 148 18.12 -5.75 -18.14
N LYS A 149 18.66 -6.01 -16.95
CA LYS A 149 17.98 -6.64 -15.81
C LYS A 149 17.77 -5.59 -14.73
N LEU A 150 16.52 -5.44 -14.30
CA LEU A 150 16.15 -4.66 -13.13
C LEU A 150 16.15 -5.56 -11.89
N VAL A 151 16.97 -5.21 -10.91
CA VAL A 151 17.01 -5.83 -9.57
C VAL A 151 16.32 -4.89 -8.60
N ILE A 152 15.32 -5.37 -7.88
CA ILE A 152 14.60 -4.61 -6.85
C ILE A 152 14.78 -5.34 -5.53
N ASP A 153 15.46 -4.68 -4.58
CA ASP A 153 15.57 -5.14 -3.20
C ASP A 153 14.52 -4.42 -2.36
N MET A 154 13.60 -5.18 -1.77
CA MET A 154 12.48 -4.62 -1.00
C MET A 154 12.35 -5.29 0.36
N GLU A 155 12.10 -4.47 1.37
CA GLU A 155 11.91 -4.87 2.75
C GLU A 155 10.53 -4.40 3.23
N THR A 156 9.79 -5.33 3.83
CA THR A 156 8.40 -5.16 4.25
C THR A 156 8.25 -5.55 5.70
N ASN A 157 7.25 -5.00 6.38
CA ASN A 157 6.94 -5.30 7.78
C ASN A 157 6.25 -6.67 8.01
N GLY A 158 6.20 -7.53 6.99
CA GLY A 158 5.60 -8.88 7.04
C GLY A 158 4.11 -8.94 6.74
N THR A 159 3.41 -7.81 6.60
CA THR A 159 1.95 -7.81 6.28
C THR A 159 1.64 -8.01 4.79
N LEU A 160 2.63 -7.88 3.92
CA LEU A 160 2.50 -8.01 2.48
C LEU A 160 3.75 -8.65 1.89
N ASP A 161 3.58 -9.71 1.11
CA ASP A 161 4.69 -10.36 0.43
C ASP A 161 5.33 -9.43 -0.62
N PRO A 162 6.66 -9.38 -0.72
CA PRO A 162 7.35 -8.57 -1.71
C PRO A 162 6.91 -8.84 -3.16
N GLU A 163 6.73 -10.11 -3.53
CA GLU A 163 6.27 -10.47 -4.87
C GLU A 163 4.87 -9.92 -5.15
N GLU A 164 3.97 -10.03 -4.18
CA GLU A 164 2.61 -9.53 -4.31
C GLU A 164 2.58 -8.00 -4.38
N ALA A 165 3.43 -7.33 -3.59
CA ALA A 165 3.59 -5.88 -3.64
C ALA A 165 4.02 -5.39 -5.04
N ILE A 166 5.00 -6.06 -5.66
CA ILE A 166 5.44 -5.74 -7.03
C ILE A 166 4.33 -6.00 -8.05
N ARG A 167 3.60 -7.12 -7.94
CA ARG A 167 2.47 -7.44 -8.82
C ARG A 167 1.38 -6.37 -8.75
N ARG A 168 1.00 -5.96 -7.54
CA ARG A 168 0.02 -4.89 -7.31
C ARG A 168 0.53 -3.53 -7.83
N ALA A 169 1.81 -3.21 -7.63
CA ALA A 169 2.41 -1.99 -8.15
C ALA A 169 2.41 -1.94 -9.68
N ALA A 170 2.71 -3.06 -10.35
CA ALA A 170 2.65 -3.17 -11.80
C ALA A 170 1.23 -2.97 -12.35
N THR A 171 0.20 -3.52 -11.68
CA THR A 171 -1.20 -3.27 -12.03
C THR A 171 -1.55 -1.79 -11.90
N ILE A 172 -1.18 -1.14 -10.79
CA ILE A 172 -1.44 0.29 -10.58
C ILE A 172 -0.75 1.12 -11.68
N LEU A 173 0.50 0.78 -12.04
CA LEU A 173 1.21 1.46 -13.11
C LEU A 173 0.50 1.31 -14.47
N ALA A 174 0.01 0.12 -14.78
CA ALA A 174 -0.76 -0.13 -16.00
C ALA A 174 -2.05 0.71 -16.03
N GLU A 175 -2.79 0.79 -14.93
CA GLU A 175 -3.98 1.64 -14.80
C GLU A 175 -3.67 3.12 -15.01
N GLN A 176 -2.52 3.62 -14.52
CA GLN A 176 -2.11 5.01 -14.76
C GLN A 176 -1.71 5.28 -16.22
N LEU A 177 -1.16 4.27 -16.90
CA LEU A 177 -0.76 4.38 -18.32
C LEU A 177 -1.96 4.31 -19.27
N ASP A 178 -3.07 3.71 -18.85
CA ASP A 178 -4.30 3.57 -19.64
C ASP A 178 -4.80 4.92 -20.19
N ALA A 179 -4.78 5.95 -19.34
CA ALA A 179 -5.12 7.32 -19.72
C ALA A 179 -4.27 7.88 -20.88
N PHE A 180 -3.03 7.41 -21.04
CA PHE A 180 -2.14 7.82 -22.12
C PHE A 180 -2.28 6.96 -23.37
N VAL A 181 -2.76 5.71 -23.25
CA VAL A 181 -2.99 4.80 -24.37
C VAL A 181 -4.26 5.21 -25.11
N ASP A 182 -5.34 5.56 -24.39
CA ASP A 182 -6.58 6.06 -25.00
C ASP A 182 -6.37 7.40 -25.74
N LEU A 183 -5.45 8.24 -25.26
CA LEU A 183 -5.03 9.46 -25.98
C LEU A 183 -4.32 9.17 -27.31
N ARG A 184 -3.83 7.95 -27.54
CA ARG A 184 -3.17 7.52 -28.80
C ARG A 184 -4.14 6.92 -29.82
N ASP A 185 -5.42 6.78 -29.50
CA ASP A 185 -6.47 6.52 -30.50
C ASP A 185 -6.74 7.74 -31.41
N VAL A 186 -5.86 8.75 -31.38
CA VAL A 186 -5.67 9.68 -32.48
C VAL A 186 -4.98 8.95 -33.62
N ARG A 187 -5.79 8.21 -34.39
CA ARG A 187 -5.59 7.80 -35.78
C ARG A 187 -4.13 7.54 -36.13
N VAL A 188 -3.70 6.28 -36.03
CA VAL A 188 -2.74 5.79 -37.02
C VAL A 188 -3.41 6.11 -38.37
N PRO A 189 -2.88 7.00 -39.22
CA PRO A 189 -3.43 7.15 -40.54
C PRO A 189 -3.28 5.76 -41.15
N GLU A 190 -4.40 5.10 -41.48
CA GLU A 190 -4.34 4.02 -42.46
C GLU A 190 -3.59 4.63 -43.64
N GLU A 191 -2.40 4.09 -43.96
CA GLU A 191 -1.80 4.33 -45.26
C GLU A 191 -2.86 3.91 -46.27
N LYS A 192 -3.58 4.90 -46.81
CA LYS A 192 -4.39 4.66 -47.99
C LYS A 192 -3.38 4.18 -49.02
N GLU A 193 -3.44 2.90 -49.37
CA GLU A 193 -2.76 2.41 -50.56
C GLU A 193 -3.11 3.39 -51.69
N GLU A 194 -2.12 4.17 -52.13
CA GLU A 194 -2.28 4.98 -53.32
C GLU A 194 -2.58 4.00 -54.44
N LYS A 195 -3.85 4.01 -54.90
CA LYS A 195 -4.19 3.34 -56.14
C LYS A 195 -3.26 3.92 -57.19
N PRO A 196 -2.57 3.08 -57.98
CA PRO A 196 -1.67 3.58 -59.01
C PRO A 196 -2.42 4.59 -59.90
N GLU A 197 -1.82 5.75 -60.17
CA GLU A 197 -2.41 6.80 -61.02
C GLU A 197 -2.75 6.31 -62.44
N PHE A 198 -2.25 5.13 -62.82
CA PHE A 198 -2.44 4.52 -64.12
C PHE A 198 -3.25 3.23 -64.02
N ASP A 199 -4.25 3.13 -64.91
CA ASP A 199 -5.07 1.93 -65.07
C ASP A 199 -4.14 0.75 -65.42
N PRO A 200 -4.11 -0.35 -64.66
CA PRO A 200 -3.17 -1.47 -64.85
C PRO A 200 -3.25 -2.15 -66.23
N ILE A 201 -4.29 -1.84 -67.01
CA ILE A 201 -4.43 -2.24 -68.42
C ILE A 201 -3.40 -1.55 -69.34
N LEU A 202 -2.95 -0.34 -69.00
CA LEU A 202 -2.00 0.45 -69.81
C LEU A 202 -0.55 -0.01 -69.66
N LEU A 203 -0.25 -0.82 -68.64
CA LEU A 203 1.05 -1.45 -68.42
C LEU A 203 1.16 -2.82 -69.11
N ARG A 204 0.09 -3.33 -69.72
CA ARG A 204 0.11 -4.60 -70.43
C ARG A 204 0.71 -4.43 -71.84
N PRO A 205 1.51 -5.41 -72.31
CA PRO A 205 1.96 -5.43 -73.70
C PRO A 205 0.78 -5.39 -74.68
N VAL A 206 0.97 -4.78 -75.85
CA VAL A 206 -0.10 -4.54 -76.84
C VAL A 206 -0.79 -5.83 -77.30
N ASP A 207 -0.10 -6.97 -77.20
CA ASP A 207 -0.61 -8.29 -77.58
C ASP A 207 -1.74 -8.81 -76.66
N ASP A 208 -1.83 -8.32 -75.41
CA ASP A 208 -2.87 -8.68 -74.43
C ASP A 208 -4.09 -7.73 -74.48
N LEU A 209 -4.03 -6.68 -75.31
CA LEU A 209 -5.18 -5.86 -75.64
C LEU A 209 -5.87 -6.56 -76.82
N GLU A 210 -7.11 -7.05 -76.64
CA GLU A 210 -7.91 -7.76 -77.65
C GLU A 210 -8.30 -6.85 -78.85
N LEU A 211 -7.30 -6.28 -79.50
CA LEU A 211 -7.43 -5.44 -80.69
C LEU A 211 -7.53 -6.36 -81.91
N THR A 212 -8.67 -6.32 -82.58
CA THR A 212 -8.86 -7.06 -83.82
C THR A 212 -8.06 -6.41 -84.96
N VAL A 213 -7.26 -7.23 -85.65
CA VAL A 213 -6.38 -6.81 -86.74
C VAL A 213 -7.20 -6.26 -87.91
N ARG A 214 -6.80 -5.11 -88.47
CA ARG A 214 -7.24 -4.64 -89.80
C ARG A 214 -6.22 -5.03 -90.86
#